data_AF-M6YBZ0-F1
#
_entry.id   AF-M6YBZ0-F1
#
_cell.length_a   1.000
_cell.length_b   1.000
_cell.length_c   1.000
_cell.angle_alpha   90.00
_cell.angle_beta   90.00
_cell.angle_gamma   90.00
#
_symmetry.space_group_name_H-M   'P 1'
#
loop_
_entity.id
_entity.type
_entity.pdbx_description
1 polymer ?
#
loop_
_entity_poly.entity_id
_entity_poly.type
_entity_poly.pdbx_seq_one_letter_code
_entity_poly.pdbx_strand_id
1 'polypeptide(L)' 'TPGKPTENAFIESLNGKMRNECLNENWFKNIEEARRLVEDWRNFYNSERPHSSLGGRTPEVYLTCSA' A
#
# COMPACT_ATOMS: atom_id res chain seq x y z
N THR A 1 12.88 -20.65 -9.38
CA THR A 1 11.66 -21.16 -10.04
C THR A 1 10.52 -20.25 -9.63
N PRO A 2 9.61 -19.83 -10.51
CA PRO A 2 8.39 -19.20 -10.03
C PRO A 2 7.69 -20.24 -9.13
N GLY A 3 7.40 -19.91 -7.87
CA GLY A 3 6.56 -20.81 -7.06
C GLY A 3 6.89 -21.04 -5.60
N LYS A 4 7.57 -20.15 -4.86
CA LYS A 4 7.42 -20.16 -3.40
C LYS A 4 6.38 -19.12 -2.98
N PRO A 5 5.29 -19.53 -2.28
CA PRO A 5 4.25 -18.62 -1.80
C PRO A 5 4.81 -17.46 -0.95
N THR A 6 5.92 -17.69 -0.26
CA THR A 6 6.58 -16.69 0.59
C THR A 6 7.27 -15.57 -0.18
N GLU A 7 7.62 -15.77 -1.47
CA GLU A 7 8.30 -14.74 -2.28
C GLU A 7 7.36 -13.57 -2.62
N ASN A 8 6.06 -13.83 -2.73
CA ASN A 8 5.06 -12.80 -3.05
C ASN A 8 4.29 -12.28 -1.83
N ALA A 9 4.54 -12.78 -0.63
CA ALA A 9 3.75 -12.48 0.57
C ALA A 9 3.62 -10.97 0.85
N PHE A 10 4.66 -10.18 0.58
CA PHE A 10 4.62 -8.73 0.74
C PHE A 10 3.66 -8.05 -0.26
N ILE A 11 3.75 -8.44 -1.54
CA ILE A 11 2.89 -7.92 -2.61
C ILE A 11 1.45 -8.38 -2.41
N GLU A 12 1.24 -9.61 -1.96
CA GLU A 12 -0.09 -10.13 -1.61
C GLU A 12 -0.71 -9.33 -0.47
N SER A 13 0.05 -9.03 0.58
CA SER A 13 -0.41 -8.21 1.70
C SER A 13 -0.74 -6.77 1.28
N LEU A 14 0.08 -6.17 0.40
CA LEU A 14 -0.17 -4.85 -0.16
C LEU A 14 -1.47 -4.84 -0.97
N ASN A 15 -1.63 -5.79 -1.89
CA ASN A 15 -2.82 -5.91 -2.74
C ASN A 15 -4.10 -6.15 -1.92
N GLY A 16 -4.00 -6.94 -0.86
CA GLY A 16 -5.12 -7.16 0.07
C GLY A 16 -5.55 -5.86 0.78
N LYS A 17 -4.60 -5.07 1.27
CA LYS A 17 -4.89 -3.77 1.90
C LYS A 17 -5.46 -2.78 0.89
N MET A 18 -4.86 -2.65 -0.30
CA MET A 18 -5.37 -1.77 -1.35
C MET A 18 -6.81 -2.12 -1.73
N ARG A 19 -7.14 -3.41 -1.84
CA ARG A 19 -8.50 -3.84 -2.14
C ARG A 19 -9.48 -3.47 -1.03
N ASN A 20 -9.15 -3.79 0.21
CA ASN A 20 -10.07 -3.61 1.33
C ASN A 20 -10.19 -2.16 1.78
N GLU A 21 -9.10 -1.39 1.75
CA GLU A 21 -9.05 -0.02 2.30
C GLU A 21 -9.28 1.07 1.23
N CYS A 22 -9.06 0.76 -0.06
CA CYS A 22 -9.23 1.73 -1.15
C CYS A 22 -10.33 1.32 -2.13
N LEU A 23 -10.21 0.15 -2.76
CA LEU A 23 -11.11 -0.21 -3.86
C LEU A 23 -12.53 -0.56 -3.41
N ASN A 24 -12.67 -1.23 -2.26
CA ASN A 24 -13.98 -1.66 -1.76
C ASN A 24 -14.74 -0.52 -1.04
N GLU A 25 -14.02 0.45 -0.48
CA GLU A 25 -14.60 1.57 0.26
C GLU A 25 -15.06 2.73 -0.64
N ASN A 26 -14.67 2.71 -1.92
CA ASN A 26 -14.91 3.81 -2.85
C ASN A 26 -15.78 3.38 -4.04
N TRP A 27 -16.80 4.17 -4.34
CA TRP A 27 -17.55 4.05 -5.59
C TRP A 27 -17.00 5.04 -6.61
N PHE A 28 -16.40 4.53 -7.69
CA PHE A 28 -15.79 5.36 -8.73
C PHE A 28 -16.83 5.78 -9.78
N LYS A 29 -16.94 7.08 -10.04
CA LYS A 29 -17.80 7.63 -11.11
C LYS A 29 -17.13 7.53 -12.48
N ASN A 30 -15.81 7.68 -12.52
CA ASN A 30 -15.00 7.60 -13.74
C ASN A 30 -13.54 7.21 -13.43
N ILE A 31 -12.75 6.97 -14.48
CA ILE A 31 -11.37 6.50 -14.34
C ILE A 31 -10.42 7.56 -13.76
N GLU A 32 -10.73 8.85 -13.95
CA GLU A 32 -9.92 9.96 -13.41
C GLU A 32 -10.06 10.03 -11.88
N GLU A 33 -11.29 9.91 -11.38
CA GLU A 33 -11.57 9.81 -9.94
C GLU A 33 -10.90 8.57 -9.33
N ALA A 34 -10.98 7.42 -10.02
CA ALA A 34 -10.32 6.20 -9.57
C ALA A 34 -8.79 6.38 -9.46
N ARG A 35 -8.15 6.99 -10.47
CA ARG A 35 -6.71 7.27 -10.43
C ARG A 35 -6.34 8.18 -9.27
N ARG A 36 -7.11 9.24 -9.03
CA ARG A 36 -6.87 10.17 -7.93
C ARG A 36 -6.98 9.46 -6.57
N LEU A 37 -8.05 8.70 -6.34
CA LEU A 37 -8.25 8.02 -5.05
C LEU A 37 -7.19 6.93 -4.79
N VAL A 38 -6.77 6.22 -5.84
CA VAL A 38 -5.65 5.26 -5.74
C VAL A 38 -4.34 5.96 -5.41
N GLU A 39 -4.09 7.12 -6.03
CA GLU A 39 -2.89 7.92 -5.77
C GLU A 39 -2.88 8.47 -4.34
N ASP A 40 -4.01 9.02 -3.88
CA ASP A 40 -4.18 9.51 -2.52
C ASP A 40 -3.97 8.37 -1.50
N TRP A 41 -4.53 7.18 -1.75
CA TRP A 41 -4.31 6.01 -0.91
C TRP A 41 -2.84 5.56 -0.89
N ARG A 42 -2.16 5.58 -2.04
CA ARG A 42 -0.72 5.24 -2.12
C ARG A 42 0.12 6.21 -1.28
N ASN A 43 -0.17 7.51 -1.38
CA ASN A 43 0.54 8.54 -0.62
C ASN A 43 0.32 8.38 0.88
N PHE A 44 -0.92 8.12 1.31
CA PHE A 44 -1.23 7.78 2.70
C PHE A 44 -0.45 6.54 3.17
N TYR A 45 -0.47 5.46 2.39
CA TYR A 45 0.21 4.20 2.74
C TYR A 45 1.73 4.37 2.96
N ASN A 46 2.37 5.19 2.12
CA ASN A 46 3.82 5.39 2.11
C ASN A 46 4.30 6.47 3.09
N SER A 47 3.49 7.50 3.34
CA SER A 47 3.95 8.70 4.05
C SER A 47 3.35 8.80 5.45
N GLU A 48 2.16 8.23 5.67
CA GLU A 48 1.38 8.44 6.90
C GLU A 48 1.12 7.14 7.68
N ARG A 49 0.94 6.00 7.01
CA ARG A 49 0.59 4.73 7.66
C ARG A 49 1.81 4.12 8.37
N PRO A 50 1.80 3.97 9.71
CA PRO A 50 2.87 3.27 10.41
C PRO A 50 2.76 1.74 10.21
N HIS A 51 3.89 1.07 10.01
CA HIS A 51 3.93 -0.39 9.84
C HIS A 51 4.71 -1.05 10.96
N SER A 52 4.10 -2.04 11.62
CA SER A 52 4.74 -2.79 12.71
C SER A 52 6.02 -3.51 12.26
N SER A 53 6.05 -4.01 11.03
CA SER A 53 7.25 -4.61 10.41
C SER A 53 8.39 -3.62 10.21
N LEU A 54 8.11 -2.31 10.21
CA LEU A 54 9.09 -1.23 10.10
C LEU A 54 9.38 -0.57 11.46
N GLY A 55 9.02 -1.23 12.56
CA GLY A 55 9.18 -0.68 13.91
C GLY A 55 8.25 0.50 14.20
N GLY A 56 7.07 0.52 13.58
CA GLY A 56 6.10 1.60 13.73
C GLY A 56 6.37 2.83 12.85
N ARG A 57 7.33 2.74 11.92
CA ARG A 57 7.63 3.81 10.95
C ARG A 57 6.80 3.67 9.69
N THR A 58 6.65 4.78 8.97
CA THR A 58 6.11 4.79 7.61
C THR A 58 7.19 4.32 6.62
N PRO A 59 6.82 3.82 5.44
CA PRO A 59 7.79 3.38 4.44
C PRO A 59 8.79 4.46 4.06
N GLU A 60 8.34 5.71 3.89
CA GLU A 60 9.21 6.84 3.59
C GLU A 60 10.22 7.11 4.70
N VAL A 61 9.77 7.19 5.96
CA VAL A 61 10.65 7.40 7.12
C VAL A 61 11.64 6.25 7.26
N TYR A 62 11.20 5.01 7.04
CA TYR A 62 12.08 3.85 7.07
C TYR A 62 13.19 3.97 6.03
N LEU A 63 12.86 4.36 4.79
CA LEU A 63 13.83 4.55 3.71
C LEU A 63 14.83 5.64 4.07
N THR A 64 14.37 6.80 4.55
CA THR A 64 15.26 7.93 4.91
C THR A 64 16.16 7.63 6.12
N CYS A 65 15.69 6.87 7.11
CA CYS A 65 16.50 6.48 8.27
C CYS A 65 17.40 5.27 8.02
N SER A 66 17.17 4.50 6.95
CA SER A 66 17.97 3.34 6.57
C SER A 66 19.12 3.66 5.61
N ALA A 67 19.21 4.93 5.18
CA ALA A 67 20.31 5.50 4.41
C ALA A 67 21.36 6.13 5.35
#